data_AF-A0A9J7ME56-F1
#
_entry.id   AF-A0A9J7ME56-F1
#
_cell.length_a   1.000
_cell.length_b   1.000
_cell.length_c   1.000
_cell.angle_alpha   90.00
_cell.angle_beta   90.00
_cell.angle_gamma   90.00
#
_symmetry.space_group_name_H-M   'P 1'
#
loop_
_entity.id
_entity.type
_entity.pdbx_description
1 polymer ?
#
loop_
_entity_poly.entity_id
_entity_poly.type
_entity_poly.pdbx_seq_one_letter_code
_entity_poly.pdbx_strand_id
1 'polypeptide(L)'
;MGAELQTEVLFSNFVLVQIYLLLRAILHKVVPADLWGSRHNRVCFLTNVLLFLRMGRYERITLHQLMTGMRLTDCDWLKLDSNTVQEFHTRSAVLGKLVWWLFNNFVITVLRSYFYITETTTQRNQVLYYRSSLWKMLKTRFLRATELTQDDHTLVSLSEDKLLDEK
;
A
#
# COMPACT_ATOMS: atom_id res chain seq x y z
N MET A 1 -8.86 -26.99 5.51
CA MET A 1 -7.49 -26.48 5.77
C MET A 1 -6.60 -26.30 4.53
N GLY A 2 -6.53 -27.21 3.55
CA GLY A 2 -5.72 -26.97 2.32
C GLY A 2 -6.40 -26.04 1.29
N ALA A 3 -7.72 -26.18 1.11
CA ALA A 3 -8.49 -25.39 0.14
C ALA A 3 -8.69 -23.91 0.56
N GLU A 4 -8.83 -23.64 1.87
CA GLU A 4 -9.00 -22.28 2.42
C GLU A 4 -7.73 -21.45 2.28
N LEU A 5 -6.56 -22.08 2.42
CA LEU A 5 -5.27 -21.40 2.22
C LEU A 5 -5.06 -21.04 0.73
N GLN A 6 -5.50 -21.90 -0.19
CA GLN A 6 -5.42 -21.61 -1.62
C GLN A 6 -6.37 -20.48 -2.05
N THR A 7 -7.60 -20.45 -1.53
CA THR A 7 -8.55 -19.37 -1.83
C THR A 7 -8.10 -18.02 -1.28
N GLU A 8 -7.54 -17.98 -0.07
CA GLU A 8 -6.96 -16.76 0.51
C GLU A 8 -5.75 -16.24 -0.28
N VAL A 9 -4.85 -17.13 -0.70
CA VAL A 9 -3.67 -16.77 -1.50
C VAL A 9 -4.06 -16.25 -2.89
N LEU A 10 -5.05 -16.88 -3.55
CA LEU A 10 -5.55 -16.41 -4.84
C LEU A 10 -6.27 -15.06 -4.72
N PHE A 11 -7.09 -14.88 -3.67
CA PHE A 11 -7.76 -13.62 -3.40
C PHE A 11 -6.75 -12.50 -3.12
N SER A 12 -5.74 -12.78 -2.30
CA SER A 12 -4.64 -11.84 -2.01
C SER A 12 -3.91 -11.43 -3.30
N ASN A 13 -3.53 -12.41 -4.14
CA ASN A 13 -2.88 -12.11 -5.42
C ASN A 13 -3.75 -11.24 -6.34
N PHE A 14 -5.05 -11.51 -6.44
CA PHE A 14 -5.95 -10.70 -7.24
C PHE A 14 -6.02 -9.25 -6.73
N VAL A 15 -6.14 -9.06 -5.42
CA VAL A 15 -6.16 -7.73 -4.80
C VAL A 15 -4.85 -6.97 -5.04
N LEU A 16 -3.69 -7.63 -4.92
CA LEU A 16 -2.38 -7.02 -5.21
C LEU A 16 -2.29 -6.53 -6.66
N VAL A 17 -2.80 -7.30 -7.62
CA VAL A 17 -2.82 -6.88 -9.04
C VAL A 17 -3.70 -5.65 -9.23
N GLN A 18 -4.88 -5.59 -8.59
CA GLN A 18 -5.76 -4.42 -8.66
C GLN A 18 -5.09 -3.17 -8.07
N ILE A 19 -4.42 -3.31 -6.92
CA ILE A 19 -3.67 -2.22 -6.28
C ILE A 19 -2.54 -1.74 -7.18
N TYR A 20 -1.79 -2.67 -7.76
CA TYR A 20 -0.73 -2.36 -8.71
C TYR A 20 -1.26 -1.61 -9.95
N LEU A 21 -2.37 -2.05 -10.53
CA LEU A 21 -2.98 -1.38 -11.68
C LEU A 21 -3.44 0.04 -11.34
N LEU A 22 -4.02 0.24 -10.16
CA LEU A 22 -4.37 1.57 -9.66
C LEU A 22 -3.14 2.48 -9.53
N LEU A 23 -2.09 2.00 -8.84
CA LEU A 23 -0.84 2.75 -8.67
C LEU A 23 -0.19 3.08 -10.02
N ARG A 24 -0.16 2.11 -10.94
CA ARG A 24 0.35 2.30 -12.30
C ARG A 24 -0.43 3.37 -13.06
N ALA A 25 -1.76 3.37 -12.97
CA ALA A 25 -2.59 4.37 -13.62
C ALA A 25 -2.37 5.77 -13.02
N ILE A 26 -2.29 5.88 -11.69
CA ILE A 26 -2.02 7.13 -10.98
C ILE A 26 -0.64 7.68 -11.37
N LEU A 27 0.41 6.85 -11.29
CA LEU A 27 1.78 7.25 -11.64
C LEU A 27 1.88 7.67 -13.11
N HIS A 28 1.17 7.01 -14.02
CA HIS A 28 1.12 7.41 -15.43
C HIS A 28 0.45 8.77 -15.65
N LYS A 29 -0.48 9.17 -14.78
CA LYS A 29 -1.18 10.46 -14.88
C LYS A 29 -0.43 11.59 -14.19
N VAL A 30 0.26 11.31 -13.10
CA VAL A 30 0.95 12.31 -12.27
C VAL A 30 2.39 12.55 -12.73
N VAL A 31 3.09 11.51 -13.17
CA VAL A 31 4.52 11.60 -13.50
C VAL A 31 4.71 11.73 -15.01
N PRO A 32 5.28 12.84 -15.52
CA PRO A 32 5.59 13.01 -16.94
C PRO A 32 6.49 11.88 -17.47
N ALA A 33 6.31 11.52 -18.75
CA ALA A 33 7.13 10.49 -19.38
C ALA A 33 8.63 10.83 -19.35
N ASP A 34 8.96 12.11 -19.56
CA ASP A 34 10.33 12.62 -19.63
C ASP A 34 11.05 12.50 -18.29
N LEU A 35 10.33 12.54 -17.16
CA LEU A 35 10.92 12.42 -15.83
C LEU A 35 11.53 11.03 -15.60
N TRP A 36 10.98 9.99 -16.23
CA TRP A 36 11.54 8.64 -16.19
C TRP A 36 12.80 8.50 -17.06
N GLY A 37 13.00 9.39 -18.03
CA GLY A 37 14.00 9.26 -19.09
C GLY A 37 13.62 8.24 -20.16
N SER A 38 13.25 7.03 -19.76
CA SER A 38 12.79 5.99 -20.69
C SER A 38 11.66 5.11 -20.17
N ARG A 39 11.00 4.41 -21.11
CA ARG A 39 10.02 3.36 -20.78
C ARG A 39 10.63 2.25 -19.93
N HIS A 40 11.92 1.96 -20.14
CA HIS A 40 12.67 0.96 -19.36
C HIS A 40 12.73 1.35 -17.88
N ASN A 41 13.18 2.57 -17.57
CA ASN A 41 13.25 3.08 -16.20
C ASN A 41 11.90 3.07 -15.49
N ARG A 42 10.84 3.47 -16.20
CA ARG A 42 9.47 3.40 -15.68
C ARG A 42 9.06 1.96 -15.33
N VAL A 43 9.36 1.00 -16.19
CA VAL A 43 9.04 -0.42 -15.95
C VAL A 43 9.87 -0.97 -14.79
N CYS A 44 11.15 -0.62 -14.67
CA CYS A 44 11.98 -0.99 -13.53
C CYS A 44 11.37 -0.50 -12.21
N PHE A 45 10.99 0.79 -12.14
CA PHE A 45 10.36 1.35 -10.96
C PHE A 45 9.03 0.64 -10.62
N LEU A 46 8.15 0.45 -11.61
CA LEU A 46 6.87 -0.23 -11.40
C LEU A 46 7.04 -1.71 -10.98
N THR A 47 8.06 -2.38 -11.50
CA THR A 47 8.38 -3.76 -11.09
C THR A 47 8.80 -3.80 -9.62
N ASN A 48 9.61 -2.84 -9.18
CA ASN A 48 9.99 -2.70 -7.78
C ASN A 48 8.78 -2.34 -6.89
N VAL A 49 7.83 -1.54 -7.37
CA VAL A 49 6.57 -1.28 -6.66
C VAL A 49 5.74 -2.56 -6.52
N LEU A 50 5.64 -3.37 -7.57
CA LEU A 50 4.94 -4.66 -7.51
C LEU A 50 5.62 -5.62 -6.54
N LEU A 51 6.95 -5.67 -6.54
CA LEU A 51 7.72 -6.43 -5.57
C LEU A 51 7.39 -5.97 -4.15
N PHE A 52 7.39 -4.66 -3.90
CA PHE A 52 7.03 -4.10 -2.60
C PHE A 52 5.62 -4.47 -2.13
N LEU A 53 4.63 -4.47 -3.03
CA LEU A 53 3.27 -4.89 -2.66
C LEU A 53 3.19 -6.35 -2.20
N ARG A 54 4.10 -7.20 -2.68
CA ARG A 54 4.19 -8.62 -2.30
C ARG A 54 5.05 -8.85 -1.05
N MET A 55 5.83 -7.86 -0.65
CA MET A 55 6.71 -7.97 0.51
C MET A 55 5.92 -8.02 1.82
N GLY A 56 6.50 -8.68 2.82
CA GLY A 56 5.94 -8.79 4.17
C GLY A 56 6.10 -7.52 5.00
N ARG A 57 5.48 -7.47 6.18
CA ARG A 57 5.44 -6.27 7.06
C ARG A 57 6.83 -5.73 7.44
N TYR A 58 7.78 -6.62 7.70
CA TYR A 58 9.13 -6.27 8.17
C TYR A 58 10.14 -6.13 7.03
N GLU A 59 9.72 -6.41 5.80
CA GLU A 59 10.56 -6.25 4.63
C GLU A 59 10.55 -4.78 4.19
N ARG A 60 11.74 -4.26 3.89
CA ARG A 60 11.93 -2.86 3.48
C ARG A 60 12.59 -2.83 2.13
N ILE A 61 12.06 -2.00 1.23
CA ILE A 61 12.75 -1.73 -0.02
C ILE A 61 13.80 -0.65 0.21
N THR A 62 15.01 -0.93 -0.26
CA THR A 62 16.12 0.02 -0.20
C THR A 62 16.15 0.91 -1.44
N LEU A 63 16.79 2.09 -1.33
CA LEU A 63 17.01 2.95 -2.50
C LEU A 63 17.80 2.21 -3.59
N HIS A 64 18.81 1.43 -3.19
CA HIS A 64 19.59 0.62 -4.13
C HIS A 64 18.68 -0.31 -4.94
N GLN A 65 17.81 -1.08 -4.27
CA GLN A 65 16.85 -1.96 -4.95
C GLN A 65 15.92 -1.20 -5.90
N LEU A 66 15.41 -0.04 -5.50
CA LEU A 66 14.56 0.81 -6.35
C LEU A 66 15.29 1.28 -7.62
N MET A 67 16.57 1.60 -7.49
CA MET A 67 17.43 2.10 -8.56
C MET A 67 18.06 0.99 -9.41
N THR A 68 18.00 -0.26 -8.97
CA THR A 68 18.59 -1.41 -9.69
C THR A 68 18.05 -1.49 -11.11
N GLY A 69 18.96 -1.44 -12.09
CA GLY A 69 18.65 -1.57 -13.51
C GLY A 69 18.13 -0.29 -14.18
N MET A 70 17.98 0.83 -13.44
CA MET A 70 17.65 2.12 -14.05
C MET A 70 18.85 2.70 -14.80
N ARG A 71 18.60 3.23 -15.99
CA ARG A 71 19.58 3.84 -16.89
C ARG A 71 19.59 5.35 -16.69
N LEU A 72 20.70 5.87 -16.16
CA LEU A 72 20.90 7.32 -15.98
C LEU A 72 21.13 8.05 -17.31
N THR A 73 21.61 7.33 -18.33
CA THR A 73 21.89 7.86 -19.68
C THR A 73 20.63 8.29 -20.41
N ASP A 74 19.51 7.63 -20.11
CA ASP A 74 18.23 7.86 -20.76
C ASP A 74 17.52 9.11 -20.21
N CYS A 75 17.98 9.64 -19.08
CA CYS A 75 17.38 10.82 -18.45
C CYS A 75 17.99 12.10 -19.07
N ASP A 76 17.33 12.63 -20.09
CA ASP A 76 17.77 13.87 -20.76
C ASP A 76 17.85 15.07 -19.80
N TRP A 77 16.92 15.17 -18.85
CA TRP A 77 16.88 16.23 -17.84
C TRP A 77 18.03 16.15 -16.82
N LEU A 78 18.81 15.06 -16.82
CA LEU A 78 20.02 14.87 -16.00
C LEU A 78 21.31 15.02 -16.80
N LYS A 79 21.26 15.32 -18.10
CA LYS A 79 22.47 15.52 -18.89
C LYS A 79 23.14 16.84 -18.48
N LEU A 80 24.44 16.78 -18.24
CA LEU A 80 25.28 17.97 -18.19
C LEU A 80 26.32 17.86 -19.31
N ASP A 81 26.99 18.98 -19.57
CA ASP A 81 27.94 19.13 -20.68
C ASP A 81 29.31 18.50 -20.39
N SER A 82 29.61 18.19 -19.13
CA SER A 82 30.81 17.48 -18.71
C SER A 82 30.50 15.98 -18.56
N ASN A 83 31.54 15.14 -18.50
CA ASN A 83 31.37 13.71 -18.31
C ASN A 83 32.32 13.17 -17.23
N THR A 84 32.45 13.92 -16.15
CA THR A 84 33.35 13.60 -15.03
C THR A 84 32.70 12.60 -14.07
N VAL A 85 33.49 11.74 -13.42
CA VAL A 85 33.01 10.75 -12.43
C VAL A 85 32.18 11.41 -11.31
N GLN A 86 32.59 12.58 -10.83
CA GLN A 86 31.87 13.33 -9.78
C GLN A 86 30.47 13.77 -10.23
N GLU A 87 30.31 14.08 -11.52
CA GLU A 87 29.02 14.42 -12.10
C GLU A 87 28.11 13.19 -12.17
N PHE A 88 28.64 12.03 -12.55
CA PHE A 88 27.88 10.78 -12.55
C PHE A 88 27.29 10.49 -11.15
N HIS A 89 28.08 10.64 -10.09
CA HIS A 89 27.60 10.49 -8.73
C HIS A 89 26.50 11.51 -8.38
N THR A 90 26.66 12.75 -8.84
CA THR A 90 25.68 13.82 -8.61
C THR A 90 24.35 13.51 -9.32
N ARG A 91 24.41 13.11 -10.60
CA ARG A 91 23.24 12.72 -11.40
C ARG A 91 22.52 11.51 -10.78
N SER A 92 23.29 10.53 -10.33
CA SER A 92 22.77 9.36 -9.62
C SER A 92 22.08 9.75 -8.31
N ALA A 93 22.67 10.67 -7.54
CA ALA A 93 22.09 11.16 -6.30
C ALA A 93 20.79 11.93 -6.53
N VAL A 94 20.70 12.75 -7.59
CA VAL A 94 19.47 13.48 -7.95
C VAL A 94 18.37 12.51 -8.37
N LEU A 95 18.66 11.56 -9.26
CA LEU A 95 17.71 10.52 -9.64
C LEU A 95 17.27 9.70 -8.43
N GLY A 96 18.22 9.32 -7.57
CA GLY A 96 17.97 8.57 -6.35
C GLY A 96 17.04 9.32 -5.39
N LYS A 97 17.25 10.62 -5.19
CA LYS A 97 16.35 11.46 -4.37
C LYS A 97 14.93 11.49 -4.94
N LEU A 98 14.80 11.67 -6.25
CA LEU A 98 13.50 11.65 -6.92
C LEU A 98 12.80 10.30 -6.75
N VAL A 99 13.48 9.20 -7.06
CA VAL A 99 12.94 7.83 -6.96
C VAL A 99 12.56 7.50 -5.52
N TRP A 100 13.42 7.85 -4.56
CA TRP A 100 13.14 7.66 -3.14
C TRP A 100 11.92 8.44 -2.67
N TRP A 101 11.82 9.71 -3.10
CA TRP A 101 10.68 10.57 -2.77
C TRP A 101 9.39 10.04 -3.37
N LEU A 102 9.41 9.65 -4.65
CA LEU A 102 8.26 9.10 -5.35
C LEU A 102 7.79 7.80 -4.70
N PHE A 103 8.72 6.97 -4.25
CA PHE A 103 8.34 5.76 -3.54
C PHE A 103 7.79 6.07 -2.13
N ASN A 104 8.59 6.69 -1.25
CA ASN A 104 8.24 6.82 0.17
C ASN A 104 7.16 7.85 0.45
N ASN A 105 7.14 8.97 -0.28
CA ASN A 105 6.17 10.03 -0.03
C ASN A 105 4.95 9.88 -0.92
N PHE A 106 5.10 9.46 -2.17
CA PHE A 106 3.95 9.37 -3.08
C PHE A 106 3.29 7.99 -3.04
N VAL A 107 4.00 6.91 -3.41
CA VAL A 107 3.41 5.56 -3.48
C VAL A 107 2.86 5.11 -2.12
N ILE A 108 3.64 5.24 -1.04
CA ILE A 108 3.18 4.85 0.30
C ILE A 108 1.97 5.69 0.75
N THR A 109 1.96 7.00 0.50
CA THR A 109 0.83 7.85 0.89
C THR A 109 -0.44 7.50 0.12
N VAL A 110 -0.32 7.23 -1.19
CA VAL A 110 -1.46 6.74 -1.99
C VAL A 110 -1.99 5.44 -1.39
N LEU A 111 -1.11 4.47 -1.10
CA LEU A 111 -1.53 3.22 -0.47
C LEU A 111 -2.27 3.45 0.86
N ARG A 112 -1.72 4.27 1.75
CA ARG A 112 -2.34 4.58 3.06
C ARG A 112 -3.66 5.35 2.95
N SER A 113 -3.85 6.14 1.89
CA SER A 113 -5.09 6.90 1.69
C SER A 113 -6.25 6.03 1.19
N TYR A 114 -5.97 5.09 0.27
CA TYR A 114 -7.00 4.25 -0.35
C TYR A 114 -7.23 2.92 0.37
N PHE A 115 -6.24 2.41 1.10
CA PHE A 115 -6.28 1.07 1.70
C PHE A 115 -5.98 1.10 3.20
N TYR A 116 -6.75 0.30 3.93
CA TYR A 116 -6.42 -0.14 5.28
C TYR A 116 -5.50 -1.36 5.18
N ILE A 117 -4.31 -1.24 5.78
CA ILE A 117 -3.26 -2.24 5.69
C ILE A 117 -3.14 -2.92 7.06
N THR A 118 -3.39 -4.23 7.12
CA THR A 118 -3.37 -5.01 8.38
C THR A 118 -2.56 -6.28 8.23
N GLU A 119 -2.13 -6.84 9.35
CA GLU A 119 -1.39 -8.08 9.44
C GLU A 119 -2.34 -9.26 9.68
N THR A 120 -2.04 -10.41 9.08
CA THR A 120 -2.74 -11.68 9.37
C THR A 120 -2.10 -12.33 10.59
N THR A 121 -2.89 -12.66 11.61
CA THR A 121 -2.41 -13.28 12.86
C THR A 121 -1.81 -14.67 12.66
N THR A 122 -2.19 -15.36 11.57
CA THR A 122 -1.93 -16.80 11.35
C THR A 122 -0.93 -17.12 10.24
N GLN A 123 -0.51 -16.16 9.40
CA GLN A 123 0.38 -16.42 8.25
C GLN A 123 1.57 -15.46 8.17
N ARG A 124 2.79 -16.00 8.34
CA ARG A 124 4.12 -15.49 7.89
C ARG A 124 4.26 -13.97 7.65
N ASN A 125 3.80 -13.13 8.59
CA ASN A 125 3.88 -11.66 8.51
C ASN A 125 3.36 -11.06 7.17
N GLN A 126 2.36 -11.72 6.55
CA GLN A 126 1.79 -11.26 5.28
C GLN A 126 0.91 -10.03 5.51
N VAL A 127 1.01 -9.09 4.58
CA VAL A 127 0.24 -7.85 4.61
C VAL A 127 -1.05 -8.01 3.81
N LEU A 128 -2.19 -7.72 4.44
CA LEU A 128 -3.50 -7.69 3.79
C LEU A 128 -3.95 -6.26 3.53
N TYR A 129 -4.56 -6.05 2.36
CA TYR A 129 -5.02 -4.75 1.90
C TYR A 129 -6.55 -4.75 1.80
N TYR A 130 -7.20 -3.89 2.58
CA TYR A 130 -8.65 -3.69 2.56
C TYR A 130 -8.96 -2.29 2.01
N ARG A 131 -9.99 -2.15 1.18
CA ARG A 131 -10.40 -0.83 0.67
C ARG A 131 -10.88 0.07 1.83
N SER A 132 -10.34 1.28 1.94
CA SER A 132 -10.58 2.19 3.07
C SER A 132 -12.06 2.56 3.26
N SER A 133 -12.82 2.76 2.17
CA SER A 133 -14.27 3.03 2.25
C SER A 133 -15.06 1.84 2.80
N LEU A 134 -14.68 0.62 2.43
CA LEU A 134 -15.32 -0.60 2.91
C LEU A 134 -14.97 -0.84 4.38
N TRP A 135 -13.71 -0.62 4.76
CA TRP A 135 -13.27 -0.74 6.16
C TRP A 135 -14.00 0.25 7.07
N LYS A 136 -14.11 1.52 6.66
CA LYS A 136 -14.88 2.53 7.40
C LYS A 136 -16.35 2.10 7.57
N MET A 137 -16.98 1.62 6.50
CA MET A 137 -18.36 1.14 6.55
C MET A 137 -18.54 -0.06 7.51
N LEU A 138 -17.67 -1.06 7.41
CA LEU A 138 -17.69 -2.22 8.29
C LEU A 138 -17.50 -1.82 9.75
N LYS A 139 -16.54 -0.93 10.02
CA LYS A 139 -16.27 -0.41 11.37
C LYS A 139 -17.47 0.34 11.92
N THR A 140 -18.11 1.20 11.13
CA THR A 140 -19.32 1.92 11.55
C THR A 140 -20.48 0.96 11.83
N ARG A 141 -20.68 -0.07 11.01
CA ARG A 141 -21.72 -1.10 11.25
C ARG A 141 -21.43 -1.89 12.52
N PHE A 142 -20.18 -2.28 12.74
CA PHE A 142 -19.77 -3.01 13.93
C PHE A 142 -19.99 -2.17 15.20
N LEU A 143 -19.56 -0.90 15.21
CA LEU A 143 -19.77 0.02 16.33
C LEU A 143 -21.25 0.20 16.66
N ARG A 144 -22.11 0.40 15.64
CA ARG A 144 -23.56 0.50 15.84
C ARG A 144 -24.17 -0.79 16.39
N ALA A 145 -23.70 -1.96 15.92
CA ALA A 145 -24.19 -3.23 16.43
C ALA A 145 -23.80 -3.45 17.90
N THR A 146 -22.60 -3.02 18.30
CA THR A 146 -22.15 -3.09 19.70
C THR A 146 -22.89 -2.11 20.60
N GLU A 147 -23.21 -0.91 20.10
CA GLU A 147 -24.03 0.08 20.80
C GLU A 147 -25.46 -0.46 21.04
N LEU A 148 -26.07 -1.08 20.02
CA LEU A 148 -27.40 -1.70 20.14
C LEU A 148 -27.45 -2.86 21.14
N THR A 149 -26.41 -3.70 21.21
CA THR A 149 -26.34 -4.76 22.24
C THR A 149 -26.17 -4.21 23.66
N GLN A 150 -25.57 -3.03 23.82
CA GLN A 150 -25.37 -2.41 25.12
C GLN A 150 -26.66 -1.74 25.63
N ASP A 151 -27.48 -1.23 24.71
CA ASP A 151 -28.83 -0.74 24.98
C ASP A 151 -29.82 -1.90 25.23
N ASP A 152 -29.72 -3.03 24.53
CA ASP A 152 -30.56 -4.21 24.80
C ASP A 152 -30.25 -4.86 26.15
N HIS A 153 -28.97 -4.95 26.56
CA HIS A 153 -28.61 -5.47 27.88
C HIS A 153 -29.08 -4.58 29.04
N THR A 154 -29.13 -3.26 28.85
CA THR A 154 -29.66 -2.32 29.86
C THR A 154 -31.19 -2.35 29.93
N LEU A 155 -31.88 -2.58 28.80
CA LEU A 155 -33.33 -2.77 28.78
C LEU A 155 -33.75 -4.10 29.41
N VAL A 156 -32.99 -5.19 29.22
CA VAL A 156 -33.25 -6.48 29.88
C VAL A 156 -33.06 -6.37 31.39
N SER A 157 -31.98 -5.73 31.88
CA SER A 157 -31.79 -5.53 33.32
C SER A 157 -32.85 -4.62 33.95
N LEU A 158 -33.29 -3.56 33.25
CA LEU A 158 -34.38 -2.69 33.71
C LEU A 158 -35.75 -3.38 33.71
N SER A 159 -35.93 -4.43 32.89
CA SER A 159 -37.15 -5.25 32.87
C SER A 159 -37.15 -6.33 33.96
N GLU A 160 -36.00 -6.92 34.28
CA GLU A 160 -35.84 -7.90 35.37
C GLU A 160 -36.00 -7.25 36.76
N ASP A 161 -35.47 -6.03 36.96
CA ASP A 161 -35.63 -5.29 38.22
C ASP A 161 -37.09 -4.86 38.45
N LYS A 162 -37.84 -4.50 37.39
CA LYS A 162 -39.28 -4.17 37.51
C LYS A 162 -40.18 -5.37 37.81
N LEU A 163 -39.77 -6.59 37.47
CA LEU A 163 -40.51 -7.82 37.76
C LEU A 163 -40.29 -8.32 39.20
N LEU A 164 -39.28 -7.81 39.91
CA LEU A 164 -39.00 -8.15 41.31
C LEU A 164 -39.68 -7.20 42.30
N ASP A 165 -40.05 -5.99 41.88
CA ASP A 165 -40.79 -5.01 42.71
C ASP A 165 -42.32 -5.18 42.68
N GLU A 166 -42.85 -6.07 41.83
CA GLU A 166 -44.30 -6.32 41.64
C GLU A 166 -44.82 -7.62 42.31
N LYS A 167 -44.04 -8.23 43.22
CA LYS A 167 -44.44 -9.38 44.05
C LYS A 167 -44.30 -9.10 45.54
#